data_AF-A0A7C3EIC1-F1
#
_entry.id   AF-A0A7C3EIC1-F1
#
_cell.length_a   1.000
_cell.length_b   1.000
_cell.length_c   1.000
_cell.angle_alpha   90.00
_cell.angle_beta   90.00
_cell.angle_gamma   90.00
#
_symmetry.space_group_name_H-M   'P 1'
#
loop_
_entity.id
_entity.type
_entity.pdbx_description
1 polymer ?
#
loop_
_entity_poly.entity_id
_entity_poly.type
_entity_poly.pdbx_seq_one_letter_code
_entity_poly.pdbx_strand_id
1 'polypeptide(L)'
;MTKTNTTNRTYKTNNLIPPHGGYKNLEAYKMAVIIYDAALAFCNLYMTYRTNKTNKSYRTYDQMVQAARSGKQNIAEASLASATSKKTELKLIGVSRASFQELLEDLEDFLRQKGLRLWRKDSTEAQTIRRLAYNPNKSYMTYKPYIENKNPEIAANTLICLIHQTSFLLDQLLRRLEKDFLEKGGFTERLYQKRKEKRDDRTNKTYETYKTKENY
;
A
#
# COMPACT_ATOMS: atom_id res chain seq x y z
N MET A 1 -8.24 30.80 -6.55
CA MET A 1 -8.78 30.45 -5.21
C MET A 1 -9.78 29.32 -5.36
N THR A 2 -9.41 28.10 -4.96
CA THR A 2 -10.38 27.05 -4.62
C THR A 2 -9.70 26.06 -3.68
N LYS A 3 -10.35 25.84 -2.55
CA LYS A 3 -9.79 25.42 -1.26
C LYS A 3 -9.35 23.95 -1.29
N THR A 4 -8.10 23.70 -0.89
CA THR A 4 -7.64 22.36 -0.52
C THR A 4 -8.36 21.92 0.75
N ASN A 5 -9.20 20.89 0.66
CA ASN A 5 -9.76 20.19 1.81
C ASN A 5 -8.63 19.45 2.54
N THR A 6 -7.92 20.19 3.39
CA THR A 6 -6.90 19.69 4.32
C THR A 6 -7.50 19.72 5.72
N THR A 7 -8.40 18.80 6.01
CA THR A 7 -8.78 18.50 7.40
C THR A 7 -8.01 17.28 7.84
N ASN A 8 -6.84 17.53 8.45
CA ASN A 8 -6.19 16.69 9.46
C ASN A 8 -5.09 17.52 10.16
N ARG A 9 -5.50 18.62 10.80
CA ARG A 9 -4.74 19.19 11.91
C ARG A 9 -5.52 18.88 13.18
N THR A 10 -5.30 17.70 13.73
CA THR A 10 -5.75 17.35 15.07
C THR A 10 -4.57 16.77 15.84
N TYR A 11 -4.32 17.36 17.00
CA TYR A 11 -3.25 17.11 17.98
C TYR A 11 -1.91 17.85 17.76
N LYS A 12 -1.68 18.89 18.59
CA LYS A 12 -0.31 19.32 18.96
C LYS A 12 0.31 18.18 19.77
N THR A 13 1.29 17.48 19.20
CA THR A 13 1.94 16.34 19.83
C THR A 13 3.10 16.80 20.71
N ASN A 14 3.18 16.31 21.96
CA ASN A 14 4.39 16.41 22.79
C ASN A 14 5.53 15.49 22.28
N ASN A 15 5.82 15.49 20.97
CA ASN A 15 6.71 14.55 20.26
C ASN A 15 6.39 13.05 20.45
N LEU A 16 5.24 12.70 21.04
CA LEU A 16 4.89 11.32 21.38
C LEU A 16 4.35 10.52 20.20
N ILE A 17 3.55 11.17 19.35
CA ILE A 17 2.92 10.57 18.18
C ILE A 17 3.76 11.00 16.96
N PRO A 18 4.41 10.06 16.25
CA PRO A 18 5.19 10.43 15.07
C PRO A 18 4.28 10.83 13.89
N PRO A 19 4.81 11.54 12.88
CA PRO A 19 4.09 11.79 11.63
C PRO A 19 3.60 10.48 10.98
N HIS A 20 2.36 10.48 10.49
CA HIS A 20 1.69 9.34 9.89
C HIS A 20 0.66 9.79 8.84
N GLY A 21 0.08 8.86 8.07
CA GLY A 21 -0.94 9.19 7.06
C GLY A 21 -0.43 9.78 5.75
N GLY A 22 0.88 9.84 5.54
CA GLY A 22 1.52 10.32 4.30
C GLY A 22 1.47 9.35 3.11
N TYR A 23 0.59 8.35 3.13
CA TYR A 23 0.58 7.24 2.16
C TYR A 23 0.44 7.69 0.70
N LYS A 24 -0.21 8.82 0.42
CA LYS A 24 -0.38 9.34 -0.95
C LYS A 24 0.96 9.62 -1.65
N ASN A 25 2.03 9.79 -0.88
CA ASN A 25 3.37 10.00 -1.40
C ASN A 25 4.14 8.69 -1.65
N LEU A 26 3.67 7.54 -1.15
CA LEU A 26 4.31 6.25 -1.36
C LEU A 26 4.12 5.80 -2.81
N GLU A 27 5.21 5.44 -3.48
CA GLU A 27 5.13 4.89 -4.84
C GLU A 27 4.28 3.61 -4.90
N ALA A 28 4.35 2.75 -3.87
CA ALA A 28 3.50 1.56 -3.76
C ALA A 28 2.00 1.93 -3.77
N TYR A 29 1.60 3.00 -3.08
CA TYR A 29 0.22 3.45 -3.06
C TYR A 29 -0.23 4.02 -4.41
N LYS A 30 0.62 4.84 -5.05
CA LYS A 30 0.32 5.39 -6.38
C LYS A 30 0.15 4.27 -7.41
N MET A 31 1.01 3.26 -7.40
CA MET A 31 0.90 2.10 -8.28
C MET A 31 -0.35 1.25 -7.94
N ALA A 32 -0.69 1.08 -6.66
CA ALA A 32 -1.90 0.40 -6.23
C ALA A 32 -3.19 1.10 -6.72
N VAL A 33 -3.20 2.44 -6.79
CA VAL A 33 -4.31 3.20 -7.41
C VAL A 33 -4.44 2.85 -8.90
N ILE A 34 -3.32 2.84 -9.63
CA ILE A 34 -3.31 2.47 -11.06
C ILE A 34 -3.82 1.03 -11.27
N ILE A 35 -3.39 0.09 -10.43
CA ILE A 35 -3.87 -1.30 -10.48
C ILE A 35 -5.37 -1.36 -10.26
N TYR A 36 -5.90 -0.64 -9.27
CA TYR A 36 -7.33 -0.63 -8.99
C TYR A 36 -8.15 -0.14 -10.19
N ASP A 37 -7.77 0.99 -10.77
CA ASP A 37 -8.47 1.56 -11.93
C ASP A 37 -8.36 0.64 -13.16
N ALA A 38 -7.18 0.08 -13.40
CA ALA A 38 -6.93 -0.85 -14.50
C ALA A 38 -7.67 -2.18 -14.32
N ALA A 39 -7.75 -2.73 -13.11
CA ALA A 39 -8.49 -3.97 -12.82
C ALA A 39 -9.98 -3.76 -13.03
N LEU A 40 -10.54 -2.63 -12.58
CA LEU A 40 -11.93 -2.29 -12.83
C LEU A 40 -12.23 -2.18 -14.33
N ALA A 41 -11.38 -1.49 -15.09
CA ALA A 41 -11.52 -1.39 -16.53
C ALA A 41 -11.42 -2.75 -17.24
N PHE A 42 -10.41 -3.56 -16.89
CA PHE A 42 -10.23 -4.92 -17.40
C PHE A 42 -11.46 -5.78 -17.15
N CYS A 43 -11.97 -5.79 -15.91
CA CYS A 43 -13.13 -6.58 -15.55
C CYS A 43 -14.40 -6.14 -16.31
N ASN A 44 -14.59 -4.84 -16.50
CA ASN A 44 -15.71 -4.30 -17.30
C ASN A 44 -15.65 -4.73 -18.77
N LEU A 45 -14.45 -4.87 -19.32
CA LEU A 45 -14.25 -5.22 -20.72
C LEU A 45 -14.26 -6.72 -20.98
N TYR A 46 -13.76 -7.53 -20.04
CA TYR A 46 -13.44 -8.94 -20.30
C TYR A 46 -13.99 -9.93 -19.27
N MET A 47 -14.58 -9.45 -18.17
CA MET A 47 -15.13 -10.27 -17.08
C MET A 47 -16.64 -10.07 -16.87
N THR A 48 -17.37 -9.61 -17.89
CA THR A 48 -18.82 -9.42 -17.82
C THR A 48 -19.60 -10.63 -18.35
N TYR A 49 -20.86 -10.76 -17.92
CA TYR A 49 -21.77 -11.78 -18.48
C TYR A 49 -21.81 -11.74 -20.02
N ARG A 50 -21.86 -10.53 -20.61
CA ARG A 50 -21.92 -10.35 -22.06
C ARG A 50 -20.68 -10.88 -22.77
N THR A 51 -19.52 -10.77 -22.14
CA THR A 51 -18.22 -11.13 -22.74
C THR A 51 -17.89 -12.60 -22.52
N ASN A 52 -18.29 -13.19 -21.39
CA ASN A 52 -18.02 -14.59 -21.07
C ASN A 52 -19.22 -15.54 -21.22
N LYS A 53 -20.38 -15.04 -21.66
CA LYS A 53 -21.64 -15.80 -21.90
C LYS A 53 -22.03 -16.77 -20.77
N THR A 54 -21.64 -16.47 -19.52
CA THR A 54 -21.90 -17.32 -18.35
C THR A 54 -22.24 -16.46 -17.13
N ASN A 55 -23.22 -16.89 -16.33
CA ASN A 55 -23.61 -16.22 -15.08
C ASN A 55 -22.48 -16.22 -14.03
N LYS A 56 -21.51 -17.15 -14.14
CA LYS A 56 -20.36 -17.28 -13.24
C LYS A 56 -19.39 -16.08 -13.30
N SER A 57 -19.39 -15.33 -14.40
CA SER A 57 -18.45 -14.23 -14.65
C SER A 57 -18.54 -13.10 -13.61
N TYR A 58 -19.69 -12.89 -12.99
CA TYR A 58 -19.89 -11.77 -12.05
C TYR A 58 -19.21 -12.00 -10.70
N ARG A 59 -19.10 -13.25 -10.23
CA ARG A 59 -18.42 -13.55 -8.97
C ARG A 59 -16.91 -13.32 -9.07
N THR A 60 -16.29 -13.83 -10.14
CA THR A 60 -14.85 -13.59 -10.38
C THR A 60 -14.58 -12.12 -10.65
N TYR A 61 -15.46 -11.43 -11.38
CA TYR A 61 -15.41 -9.96 -11.53
C TYR A 61 -15.32 -9.26 -10.17
N ASP A 62 -16.25 -9.56 -9.25
CA ASP A 62 -16.31 -8.92 -7.94
C ASP A 62 -15.07 -9.26 -7.10
N GLN A 63 -14.59 -10.50 -7.16
CA GLN A 63 -13.39 -10.95 -6.46
C GLN A 63 -12.15 -10.20 -6.92
N MET A 64 -11.92 -10.10 -8.23
CA MET A 64 -10.78 -9.36 -8.80
C MET A 64 -10.82 -7.87 -8.42
N VAL A 65 -11.99 -7.23 -8.56
CA VAL A 65 -12.16 -5.80 -8.20
C VAL A 65 -11.94 -5.58 -6.70
N GLN A 66 -12.43 -6.49 -5.86
CA GLN A 66 -12.24 -6.41 -4.40
C GLN A 66 -10.79 -6.67 -3.99
N ALA A 67 -10.10 -7.63 -4.61
CA ALA A 67 -8.68 -7.88 -4.38
C ALA A 67 -7.85 -6.62 -4.69
N ALA A 68 -8.09 -6.00 -5.85
CA ALA A 68 -7.44 -4.74 -6.23
C ALA A 68 -7.75 -3.59 -5.24
N ARG A 69 -9.02 -3.47 -4.82
CA ARG A 69 -9.45 -2.46 -3.84
C ARG A 69 -8.80 -2.67 -2.49
N SER A 70 -8.81 -3.91 -1.99
CA SER A 70 -8.22 -4.34 -0.72
C SER A 70 -6.72 -4.04 -0.70
N GLY A 71 -6.00 -4.40 -1.77
CA GLY A 71 -4.58 -4.11 -1.93
C GLY A 71 -4.27 -2.62 -1.71
N LYS A 72 -5.03 -1.73 -2.35
CA LYS A 72 -4.90 -0.27 -2.19
C LYS A 72 -5.28 0.23 -0.79
N GLN A 73 -6.42 -0.21 -0.25
CA GLN A 73 -6.94 0.31 1.02
C GLN A 73 -6.04 -0.04 2.20
N ASN A 74 -5.53 -1.27 2.24
CA ASN A 74 -4.64 -1.72 3.32
C ASN A 74 -3.36 -0.89 3.41
N ILE A 75 -2.84 -0.34 2.30
CA ILE A 75 -1.67 0.58 2.33
C ILE A 75 -2.04 1.90 3.03
N ALA A 76 -3.22 2.45 2.74
CA ALA A 76 -3.69 3.68 3.38
C ALA A 76 -3.94 3.46 4.87
N GLU A 77 -4.64 2.38 5.22
CA GLU A 77 -4.92 2.00 6.62
C GLU A 77 -3.64 1.74 7.41
N ALA A 78 -2.65 1.03 6.83
CA ALA A 78 -1.34 0.80 7.43
C ALA A 78 -0.66 2.12 7.80
N SER A 79 -0.63 3.07 6.85
CA SER A 79 0.00 4.36 7.06
C SER A 79 -0.72 5.20 8.12
N LEU A 80 -2.04 5.11 8.23
CA LEU A 80 -2.81 5.79 9.29
C LEU A 80 -2.53 5.15 10.67
N ALA A 81 -2.44 3.82 10.74
CA ALA A 81 -2.15 3.10 11.98
C ALA A 81 -0.68 3.21 12.44
N SER A 82 0.23 3.59 11.54
CA SER A 82 1.70 3.60 11.77
C SER A 82 2.16 4.38 13.00
N ALA A 83 1.41 5.40 13.42
CA ALA A 83 1.77 6.19 14.59
C ALA A 83 1.45 5.51 15.92
N THR A 84 0.44 4.65 15.96
CA THR A 84 -0.05 4.03 17.20
C THR A 84 0.28 2.54 17.26
N SER A 85 0.46 1.86 16.12
CA SER A 85 0.79 0.44 16.06
C SER A 85 1.62 0.07 14.83
N LYS A 86 2.94 -0.08 15.05
CA LYS A 86 3.88 -0.62 14.05
C LYS A 86 3.57 -2.07 13.66
N LYS A 87 3.07 -2.87 14.60
CA LYS A 87 2.60 -4.24 14.34
C LYS A 87 1.41 -4.24 13.37
N THR A 88 0.46 -3.33 13.56
CA THR A 88 -0.70 -3.20 12.65
C THR A 88 -0.26 -2.72 11.28
N GLU A 89 0.65 -1.74 11.22
CA GLU A 89 1.23 -1.28 9.95
C GLU A 89 1.87 -2.43 9.17
N LEU A 90 2.76 -3.21 9.79
CA LEU A 90 3.37 -4.41 9.18
C LEU A 90 2.32 -5.40 8.67
N LYS A 91 1.34 -5.74 9.52
CA LYS A 91 0.27 -6.67 9.17
C LYS A 91 -0.50 -6.21 7.94
N LEU A 92 -0.93 -4.94 7.91
CA LEU A 92 -1.74 -4.41 6.82
C LEU A 92 -0.97 -4.31 5.50
N ILE A 93 0.33 -3.97 5.53
CA ILE A 93 1.16 -4.05 4.31
C ILE A 93 1.27 -5.52 3.83
N GLY A 94 1.37 -6.49 4.74
CA GLY A 94 1.32 -7.91 4.39
C GLY A 94 -0.01 -8.32 3.74
N VAL A 95 -1.14 -7.86 4.28
CA VAL A 95 -2.47 -8.10 3.68
C VAL A 95 -2.58 -7.45 2.30
N SER A 96 -2.06 -6.24 2.12
CA SER A 96 -2.01 -5.58 0.80
C SER A 96 -1.26 -6.44 -0.22
N ARG A 97 -0.10 -6.99 0.16
CA ARG A 97 0.71 -7.86 -0.69
C ARG A 97 -0.01 -9.15 -1.06
N ALA A 98 -0.75 -9.74 -0.12
CA ALA A 98 -1.58 -10.93 -0.35
C ALA A 98 -2.75 -10.64 -1.29
N SER A 99 -3.46 -9.51 -1.12
CA SER A 99 -4.56 -9.15 -2.04
C SER A 99 -4.08 -8.93 -3.48
N PHE A 100 -2.87 -8.42 -3.70
CA PHE A 100 -2.31 -8.35 -5.05
C PHE A 100 -1.85 -9.71 -5.59
N GLN A 101 -1.49 -10.66 -4.71
CA GLN A 101 -1.22 -12.04 -5.11
C GLN A 101 -2.50 -12.74 -5.58
N GLU A 102 -3.62 -12.55 -4.88
CA GLU A 102 -4.93 -13.07 -5.30
C GLU A 102 -5.32 -12.55 -6.69
N LEU A 103 -5.18 -11.24 -6.93
CA LEU A 103 -5.46 -10.65 -8.24
C LEU A 103 -4.52 -11.17 -9.33
N LEU A 104 -3.25 -11.44 -9.01
CA LEU A 104 -2.28 -12.01 -9.94
C LEU A 104 -2.72 -13.41 -10.38
N GLU A 105 -3.10 -14.26 -9.44
CA GLU A 105 -3.57 -15.63 -9.71
C GLU A 105 -4.83 -15.62 -10.58
N ASP A 106 -5.80 -14.74 -10.32
CA ASP A 106 -6.99 -14.59 -11.17
C ASP A 106 -6.64 -14.19 -12.63
N LEU A 107 -5.63 -13.33 -12.83
CA LEU A 107 -5.18 -12.91 -14.15
C LEU A 107 -4.41 -14.02 -14.90
N GLU A 108 -3.58 -14.77 -14.19
CA GLU A 108 -2.87 -15.93 -14.74
C GLU A 108 -3.86 -17.03 -15.14
N ASP A 109 -4.87 -17.28 -14.31
CA ASP A 109 -5.96 -18.20 -14.62
C ASP A 109 -6.78 -17.74 -15.81
N PHE A 110 -7.09 -16.45 -15.91
CA PHE A 110 -7.76 -15.87 -17.08
C PHE A 110 -6.99 -16.15 -18.37
N LEU A 111 -5.66 -15.92 -18.37
CA LEU A 111 -4.81 -16.17 -19.54
C LEU A 111 -4.80 -17.67 -19.89
N ARG A 112 -4.55 -18.52 -18.89
CA ARG A 112 -4.46 -19.98 -19.05
C ARG A 112 -5.77 -20.58 -19.57
N GLN A 113 -6.91 -20.22 -19.00
CA GLN A 113 -8.22 -20.76 -19.39
C GLN A 113 -8.65 -20.33 -20.80
N LYS A 114 -8.17 -19.17 -21.27
CA LYS A 114 -8.46 -18.67 -22.63
C LYS A 114 -7.39 -19.03 -23.66
N GLY A 115 -6.36 -19.80 -23.28
CA GLY A 115 -5.26 -20.15 -24.17
C GLY A 115 -4.42 -18.95 -24.63
N LEU A 116 -4.39 -17.88 -23.83
CA LEU A 116 -3.63 -16.66 -24.10
C LEU A 116 -2.23 -16.75 -23.50
N ARG A 117 -1.25 -16.10 -24.13
CA ARG A 117 0.15 -16.19 -23.73
C ARG A 117 0.43 -15.33 -22.50
N LEU A 118 0.94 -15.95 -21.44
CA LEU A 118 1.60 -15.23 -20.34
C LEU A 118 2.99 -14.76 -20.78
N TRP A 119 3.26 -13.46 -20.62
CA TRP A 119 4.55 -12.90 -20.99
C TRP A 119 5.62 -13.26 -19.97
N ARG A 120 6.77 -13.69 -20.46
CA ARG A 120 7.98 -13.78 -19.64
C ARG A 120 8.47 -12.37 -19.29
N LYS A 121 9.13 -12.24 -18.14
CA LYS A 121 9.68 -10.97 -17.64
C LYS A 121 10.63 -10.28 -18.62
N ASP A 122 11.34 -11.05 -19.44
CA ASP A 122 12.33 -10.61 -20.41
C ASP A 122 11.75 -10.31 -21.81
N SER A 123 10.45 -10.52 -22.03
CA SER A 123 9.82 -10.23 -23.31
C SER A 123 9.80 -8.73 -23.63
N THR A 124 9.90 -8.36 -24.91
CA THR A 124 9.90 -6.97 -25.36
C THR A 124 8.64 -6.23 -24.91
N GLU A 125 7.49 -6.90 -24.91
CA GLU A 125 6.20 -6.37 -24.49
C GLU A 125 6.18 -6.10 -22.97
N ALA A 126 6.59 -7.07 -22.15
CA ALA A 126 6.68 -6.91 -20.71
C ALA A 126 7.66 -5.78 -20.31
N GLN A 127 8.81 -5.71 -20.98
CA GLN A 127 9.79 -4.65 -20.78
C GLN A 127 9.25 -3.27 -21.16
N THR A 128 8.42 -3.19 -22.21
CA THR A 128 7.77 -1.94 -22.62
C THR A 128 6.84 -1.43 -21.54
N ILE A 129 5.96 -2.28 -21.01
CA ILE A 129 5.06 -1.90 -19.90
C ILE A 129 5.86 -1.53 -18.65
N ARG A 130 6.84 -2.34 -18.27
CA ARG A 130 7.66 -2.11 -17.07
C ARG A 130 8.39 -0.77 -17.09
N ARG A 131 8.85 -0.31 -18.26
CA ARG A 131 9.51 1.00 -18.41
C ARG A 131 8.58 2.18 -18.11
N LEU A 132 7.27 2.04 -18.32
CA LEU A 132 6.30 3.12 -18.06
C LEU A 132 6.23 3.49 -16.57
N ALA A 133 6.62 2.59 -15.66
CA ALA A 133 6.65 2.85 -14.22
C ALA A 133 7.66 3.95 -13.82
N TYR A 134 8.64 4.25 -14.68
CA TYR A 134 9.62 5.32 -14.46
C TYR A 134 9.12 6.69 -14.95
N ASN A 135 7.95 6.79 -15.56
CA ASN A 135 7.36 8.08 -15.91
C ASN A 135 7.00 8.85 -14.62
N PRO A 136 7.49 10.09 -14.43
CA PRO A 136 7.26 10.87 -13.20
C PRO A 136 5.79 11.19 -12.94
N ASN A 137 4.98 11.33 -13.99
CA ASN A 137 3.55 11.67 -13.91
C ASN A 137 2.65 10.48 -14.27
N LYS A 138 3.13 9.24 -14.05
CA LYS A 138 2.36 8.04 -14.35
C LYS A 138 1.02 8.05 -13.61
N SER A 139 -0.02 7.67 -14.34
CA SER A 139 -1.37 7.46 -13.82
C SER A 139 -2.02 6.34 -14.61
N TYR A 140 -3.28 6.02 -14.31
CA TYR A 140 -4.04 5.07 -15.12
C TYR A 140 -4.04 5.46 -16.61
N MET A 141 -4.04 6.76 -16.94
CA MET A 141 -4.01 7.24 -18.32
C MET A 141 -2.76 6.80 -19.09
N THR A 142 -1.64 6.56 -18.41
CA THR A 142 -0.42 6.01 -19.02
C THR A 142 -0.62 4.59 -19.51
N TYR A 143 -1.46 3.80 -18.82
CA TYR A 143 -1.69 2.39 -19.09
C TYR A 143 -3.00 2.12 -19.83
N LYS A 144 -3.95 3.06 -19.84
CA LYS A 144 -5.26 2.96 -20.51
C LYS A 144 -5.16 2.43 -21.95
N PRO A 145 -4.22 2.86 -22.81
CA PRO A 145 -4.10 2.31 -24.17
C PRO A 145 -3.81 0.81 -24.22
N TYR A 146 -3.18 0.23 -23.18
CA TYR A 146 -2.85 -1.19 -23.10
C TYR A 146 -3.95 -2.01 -22.42
N ILE A 147 -4.85 -1.36 -21.68
CA ILE A 147 -5.97 -2.02 -21.00
C ILE A 147 -7.25 -1.96 -21.84
N GLU A 148 -7.62 -0.79 -22.37
CA GLU A 148 -8.92 -0.58 -23.03
C GLU A 148 -8.87 -0.73 -24.55
N ASN A 149 -7.74 -0.40 -25.19
CA ASN A 149 -7.65 -0.28 -26.65
C ASN A 149 -6.96 -1.50 -27.31
N LYS A 150 -6.77 -2.59 -26.56
CA LYS A 150 -6.03 -3.78 -26.99
C LYS A 150 -6.84 -5.05 -26.73
N ASN A 151 -6.24 -6.18 -27.11
CA ASN A 151 -6.83 -7.50 -26.87
C ASN A 151 -6.69 -7.91 -25.38
N PRO A 152 -7.49 -8.88 -24.90
CA PRO A 152 -7.45 -9.32 -23.51
C PRO A 152 -6.09 -9.84 -23.05
N GLU A 153 -5.26 -10.41 -23.93
CA GLU A 153 -3.91 -10.88 -23.59
C GLU A 153 -3.01 -9.73 -23.15
N ILE A 154 -2.97 -8.64 -23.92
CA ILE A 154 -2.18 -7.45 -23.61
C ILE A 154 -2.67 -6.81 -22.31
N ALA A 155 -3.99 -6.71 -22.14
CA ALA A 155 -4.57 -6.08 -20.96
C ALA A 155 -4.24 -6.85 -19.67
N ALA A 156 -4.41 -8.18 -19.67
CA ALA A 156 -4.08 -9.03 -18.53
C ALA A 156 -2.58 -8.98 -18.20
N ASN A 157 -1.71 -9.15 -19.21
CA ASN A 157 -0.26 -9.10 -18.99
C ASN A 157 0.24 -7.71 -18.52
N THR A 158 -0.42 -6.63 -18.94
CA THR A 158 -0.13 -5.28 -18.46
C THR A 158 -0.41 -5.16 -16.95
N LEU A 159 -1.57 -5.67 -16.50
CA LEU A 159 -1.91 -5.73 -15.07
C LEU A 159 -0.91 -6.58 -14.29
N ILE A 160 -0.53 -7.75 -14.81
CA ILE A 160 0.49 -8.62 -14.21
C ILE A 160 1.82 -7.88 -14.02
N CYS A 161 2.26 -7.11 -15.02
CA CYS A 161 3.48 -6.30 -14.90
C CYS A 161 3.37 -5.26 -13.77
N LEU A 162 2.24 -4.54 -13.70
CA LEU A 162 1.96 -3.55 -12.66
C LEU A 162 1.97 -4.20 -11.26
N ILE A 163 1.33 -5.36 -11.13
CA ILE A 163 1.25 -6.11 -9.87
C ILE A 163 2.63 -6.57 -9.42
N HIS A 164 3.47 -7.11 -10.31
CA HIS A 164 4.83 -7.50 -9.96
C HIS A 164 5.69 -6.31 -9.50
N GLN A 165 5.57 -5.15 -10.15
CA GLN A 165 6.30 -3.94 -9.74
C GLN A 165 5.82 -3.42 -8.39
N THR A 166 4.50 -3.42 -8.17
CA THR A 166 3.90 -2.97 -6.90
C THR A 166 4.26 -3.93 -5.76
N SER A 167 4.21 -5.23 -6.02
CA SER A 167 4.62 -6.28 -5.09
C SER A 167 6.06 -6.10 -4.63
N PHE A 168 6.98 -5.83 -5.56
CA PHE A 168 8.37 -5.53 -5.20
C PHE A 168 8.48 -4.29 -4.29
N LEU A 169 7.73 -3.22 -4.56
CA LEU A 169 7.72 -2.03 -3.71
C LEU A 169 7.17 -2.33 -2.30
N LEU A 170 6.14 -3.16 -2.20
CA LEU A 170 5.59 -3.61 -0.91
C LEU A 170 6.58 -4.48 -0.14
N ASP A 171 7.30 -5.38 -0.81
CA ASP A 171 8.32 -6.22 -0.18
C ASP A 171 9.48 -5.36 0.38
N GLN A 172 9.90 -4.31 -0.36
CA GLN A 172 10.89 -3.35 0.16
C GLN A 172 10.35 -2.56 1.35
N LEU A 173 9.07 -2.17 1.31
CA LEU A 173 8.43 -1.47 2.42
C LEU A 173 8.36 -2.36 3.68
N LEU A 174 7.98 -3.64 3.54
CA LEU A 174 7.98 -4.60 4.64
C LEU A 174 9.36 -4.74 5.27
N ARG A 175 10.40 -5.01 4.45
CA ARG A 175 11.79 -5.10 4.94
C ARG A 175 12.22 -3.87 5.74
N ARG A 176 11.86 -2.68 5.26
CA ARG A 176 12.16 -1.43 5.96
C ARG A 176 11.41 -1.31 7.28
N LEU A 177 10.11 -1.63 7.29
CA LEU A 177 9.28 -1.57 8.49
C LEU A 177 9.70 -2.58 9.55
N GLU A 178 10.13 -3.78 9.14
CA GLU A 178 10.67 -4.81 10.03
C GLU A 178 11.96 -4.34 10.69
N LYS A 179 12.89 -3.80 9.90
CA LYS A 179 14.13 -3.20 10.41
C LYS A 179 13.84 -2.07 11.40
N ASP A 180 12.95 -1.13 11.04
CA ASP A 180 12.56 -0.03 11.91
C ASP A 180 11.92 -0.53 13.22
N PHE A 181 11.13 -1.60 13.17
CA PHE A 181 10.53 -2.21 14.35
C PHE A 181 11.57 -2.83 15.28
N LEU A 182 12.55 -3.55 14.73
CA LEU A 182 13.64 -4.15 15.52
C LEU A 182 14.56 -3.10 16.15
N GLU A 183 14.88 -2.03 15.43
CA GLU A 183 15.82 -0.99 15.90
C GLU A 183 15.20 0.00 16.89
N LYS A 184 13.94 0.40 16.67
CA LYS A 184 13.30 1.52 17.41
C LYS A 184 12.21 1.06 18.37
N GLY A 185 11.81 -0.21 18.28
CA GLY A 185 10.73 -0.75 19.07
C GLY A 185 9.34 -0.22 18.70
N GLY A 186 8.34 -0.71 19.45
CA GLY A 186 6.94 -0.35 19.29
C GLY A 186 6.56 1.03 19.85
N PHE A 187 5.31 1.44 19.63
CA PHE A 187 4.75 2.63 20.28
C PHE A 187 4.64 2.45 21.81
N THR A 188 4.23 1.27 22.26
CA THR A 188 4.12 0.93 23.69
C THR A 188 5.47 1.01 24.42
N GLU A 189 6.53 0.52 23.79
CA GLU A 189 7.89 0.59 24.34
C GLU A 189 8.36 2.05 24.46
N ARG A 190 8.12 2.87 23.43
CA ARG A 190 8.40 4.31 23.48
C ARG A 190 7.59 5.03 24.56
N LEU A 191 6.32 4.69 24.73
CA LEU A 191 5.48 5.21 25.83
C LEU A 191 6.06 4.84 27.19
N TYR A 192 6.48 3.58 27.35
CA TYR A 192 7.09 3.11 28.59
C TYR A 192 8.38 3.88 28.92
N GLN A 193 9.27 4.08 27.94
CA GLN A 193 10.49 4.86 28.14
C GLN A 193 10.19 6.32 28.51
N LYS A 194 9.26 6.98 27.81
CA LYS A 194 8.84 8.36 28.14
C LYS A 194 8.23 8.48 29.55
N ARG A 195 7.50 7.46 30.01
CA ARG A 195 6.98 7.40 31.38
C ARG A 195 8.10 7.20 32.41
N LYS A 196 9.13 6.41 32.08
CA LYS A 196 10.31 6.23 32.92
C LYS A 196 11.09 7.54 33.07
N GLU A 197 11.44 8.18 31.95
CA GLU A 197 12.11 9.50 31.93
C GLU A 197 11.38 10.53 32.80
N LYS A 198 10.05 10.65 32.65
CA LYS A 198 9.25 11.60 33.44
C LYS A 198 9.20 11.27 34.94
N ARG A 199 9.33 9.99 35.31
CA ARG A 199 9.44 9.59 36.73
C ARG A 199 10.81 9.96 37.28
N ASP A 200 11.87 9.70 36.52
CA ASP A 200 13.25 10.00 36.92
C ASP A 200 13.45 11.52 37.06
N ASP A 201 12.91 12.33 36.14
CA ASP A 201 12.93 13.80 36.21
C ASP A 201 12.21 14.34 37.46
N ARG A 202 11.06 13.75 37.82
CA ARG A 202 10.33 14.13 39.03
C ARG A 202 11.15 13.83 40.29
N THR A 203 11.81 12.68 40.31
CA THR A 203 12.65 12.25 41.42
C THR A 203 13.86 13.19 41.57
N ASN A 204 14.56 13.49 40.48
CA ASN A 204 15.72 14.41 40.49
C ASN A 204 15.35 15.83 40.95
N LYS A 205 14.23 16.37 40.46
CA LYS A 205 13.75 17.70 40.88
C LYS A 205 13.37 17.75 42.36
N THR A 206 12.87 16.64 42.88
CA THR A 206 12.56 16.48 44.31
C THR A 206 13.85 16.46 45.14
N TYR A 207 14.87 15.71 44.72
CA TYR A 207 16.19 15.69 45.37
C TYR A 207 16.88 17.07 45.38
N GLU A 208 16.86 17.82 44.27
CA GLU A 208 17.41 19.19 44.24
C GLU A 208 16.68 20.15 45.20
N THR A 209 15.37 19.99 45.34
CA THR A 209 14.55 20.81 46.24
C THR A 209 14.87 20.52 47.72
N TYR A 210 15.18 19.27 48.07
CA TYR A 210 15.62 18.93 49.44
C TYR A 210 17.03 19.44 49.73
N LYS A 211 17.95 19.30 48.78
CA LYS A 211 19.34 19.80 48.91
C LYS A 211 19.43 21.32 49.09
N THR A 212 18.52 22.09 48.49
CA THR A 212 18.48 23.55 48.66
C THR A 212 17.89 23.98 50.00
N LYS A 213 17.08 23.14 50.66
CA LYS A 213 16.51 23.42 51.98
C LYS A 213 17.42 23.05 53.15
N GLU A 214 18.35 22.11 52.95
CA GLU A 214 19.37 21.74 53.97
C GLU A 214 20.57 22.70 54.03
N ASN A 215 20.69 23.63 53.08
CA ASN A 215 21.77 24.63 53.03
C ASN A 215 21.36 26.02 53.59
N TYR A 216 20.25 26.09 54.34
CA TYR A 216 19.80 27.23 55.14
C TYR A 216 19.56 26.79 56.57
#